data_AF-F7QZD4-F1
#
_entry.id   AF-F7QZD4-F1
#
_cell.length_a   1.000
_cell.length_b   1.000
_cell.length_c   1.000
_cell.angle_alpha   90.00
_cell.angle_beta   90.00
_cell.angle_gamma   90.00
#
_symmetry.space_group_name_H-M   'P 1'
#
loop_
_entity.id
_entity.type
_entity.pdbx_description
1 polymer ?
#
loop_
_entity_poly.entity_id
_entity_poly.type
_entity_poly.pdbx_seq_one_letter_code
_entity_poly.pdbx_strand_id
1 'polypeptide(L)'
;MKAFGKLFSRNMKLMLGNVWRRELIMLVLCVVAVFQYAKIGQRPLFSDVMQGISDFRGNPYFPMSWFLIVIFNQVVIGDSFRKLILHDYPLVASISLGRYLFCSVLNLFSVGGANVLLLLVLTRHHSLHFAWTAAFCLLLFLACFAFLTLIFPPVICEGLVVVIAVLTIFADGMPFFGRLMFVRGTAIFPGDVLAALLMLIIIAWCGFRIKQLDFI
;
A
#
# COMPACT_ATOMS: atom_id res chain seq x y z
N MET A 1 5.44 9.15 -27.23
CA MET A 1 4.15 9.07 -26.50
C MET A 1 3.30 7.85 -26.88
N LYS A 2 3.07 7.55 -28.18
CA LYS A 2 2.25 6.38 -28.60
C LYS A 2 2.74 5.03 -28.03
N ALA A 3 4.05 4.77 -28.05
CA ALA A 3 4.63 3.54 -27.49
C ALA A 3 4.48 3.44 -25.97
N PHE A 4 4.67 4.56 -25.25
CA PHE A 4 4.51 4.63 -23.80
C PHE A 4 3.05 4.40 -23.37
N GLY A 5 2.09 5.03 -24.05
CA GLY A 5 0.67 4.82 -23.77
C GLY A 5 0.22 3.38 -24.02
N LYS A 6 0.73 2.75 -25.09
CA LYS A 6 0.50 1.31 -25.35
C LYS A 6 1.10 0.43 -24.26
N LEU A 7 2.32 0.73 -23.81
CA LEU A 7 2.97 0.02 -22.71
C LEU A 7 2.18 0.15 -21.41
N PHE A 8 1.77 1.37 -21.07
CA PHE A 8 0.96 1.65 -19.88
C PHE A 8 -0.36 0.87 -19.92
N SER A 9 -1.12 0.97 -21.02
CA SER A 9 -2.39 0.25 -21.19
C SER A 9 -2.22 -1.27 -21.09
N ARG A 10 -1.19 -1.84 -21.73
CA ARG A 10 -0.87 -3.27 -21.63
C ARG A 10 -0.59 -3.67 -20.19
N ASN A 11 0.34 -2.96 -19.53
CA ASN A 11 0.76 -3.27 -18.18
C ASN A 11 -0.41 -3.12 -17.20
N MET A 12 -1.26 -2.10 -17.37
CA MET A 12 -2.49 -1.93 -16.61
C MET A 12 -3.43 -3.14 -16.77
N LYS A 13 -3.67 -3.58 -18.01
CA LYS A 13 -4.54 -4.74 -18.28
C LYS A 13 -4.02 -6.02 -17.63
N LEU A 14 -2.71 -6.27 -17.71
CA LEU A 14 -2.07 -7.43 -17.06
C LEU A 14 -2.17 -7.34 -15.53
N MET A 15 -1.91 -6.16 -14.97
CA MET A 15 -1.97 -5.95 -13.53
C MET A 15 -3.40 -6.12 -13.01
N LEU A 16 -4.41 -5.50 -13.65
CA LEU A 16 -5.82 -5.65 -13.29
C LEU A 16 -6.29 -7.10 -13.41
N GLY A 17 -5.84 -7.83 -14.42
CA GLY A 17 -6.14 -9.26 -14.59
C GLY A 17 -5.71 -10.13 -13.40
N ASN A 18 -4.63 -9.72 -12.71
CA ASN A 18 -4.13 -10.39 -11.51
C ASN A 18 -4.73 -9.85 -10.20
N VAL A 19 -5.22 -8.61 -10.19
CA VAL A 19 -5.64 -7.90 -8.98
C VAL A 19 -7.14 -8.03 -8.69
N TRP A 20 -8.01 -8.04 -9.72
CA TRP A 20 -9.46 -7.85 -9.54
C TRP A 20 -10.13 -8.81 -8.56
N ARG A 21 -9.71 -10.09 -8.52
CA ARG A 21 -10.26 -11.09 -7.58
C ARG A 21 -9.90 -10.75 -6.14
N ARG A 22 -8.64 -10.36 -5.91
CA ARG A 22 -8.15 -9.97 -4.58
C ARG A 22 -8.79 -8.67 -4.12
N GLU A 23 -8.96 -7.72 -5.03
CA GLU A 23 -9.68 -6.48 -4.80
C GLU A 23 -11.12 -6.73 -4.34
N LEU A 24 -11.86 -7.58 -5.06
CA LEU A 24 -13.22 -7.95 -4.68
C LEU A 24 -13.27 -8.60 -3.29
N ILE A 25 -12.38 -9.56 -3.01
CA ILE A 25 -12.31 -10.23 -1.70
C ILE A 25 -12.02 -9.22 -0.59
N MET A 26 -11.02 -8.36 -0.78
CA MET A 26 -10.64 -7.37 0.23
C MET A 26 -11.71 -6.30 0.45
N LEU A 27 -12.42 -5.88 -0.60
CA LEU A 27 -13.57 -4.98 -0.46
C LEU A 27 -14.67 -5.62 0.38
N VAL A 28 -15.00 -6.89 0.12
CA VAL A 28 -15.99 -7.63 0.93
C VAL A 28 -15.53 -7.74 2.38
N LEU A 29 -14.26 -8.05 2.64
CA LEU A 29 -13.73 -8.15 4.00
C LEU A 29 -13.76 -6.80 4.74
N CYS A 30 -13.40 -5.70 4.07
CA CYS A 30 -13.51 -4.36 4.63
C CYS A 30 -14.97 -4.01 4.97
N VAL A 31 -15.91 -4.34 4.07
CA VAL A 31 -17.35 -4.14 4.30
C VAL A 31 -17.82 -4.93 5.52
N VAL A 32 -17.48 -6.23 5.61
CA VAL A 32 -17.84 -7.09 6.75
C VAL A 32 -17.25 -6.56 8.05
N ALA A 33 -15.97 -6.15 8.07
CA ALA A 33 -15.32 -5.62 9.25
C ALA A 33 -16.01 -4.35 9.78
N VAL A 34 -16.43 -3.45 8.88
CA VAL A 34 -17.18 -2.24 9.27
C VAL A 34 -18.58 -2.58 9.77
N PHE A 35 -19.30 -3.50 9.12
CA PHE A 35 -20.63 -3.92 9.55
C PHE A 35 -20.62 -4.69 10.88
N GLN A 36 -19.59 -5.48 11.17
CA GLN A 36 -19.43 -6.13 12.49
C GLN A 36 -19.28 -5.10 13.60
N TYR A 37 -18.51 -4.03 13.37
CA TYR A 37 -18.37 -2.94 14.33
C TYR A 37 -19.73 -2.26 14.59
N ALA A 38 -20.60 -2.17 13.57
CA ALA A 38 -21.92 -1.54 13.70
C ALA A 38 -22.92 -2.32 14.57
N LYS A 39 -22.73 -3.64 14.74
CA LYS A 39 -23.58 -4.47 15.60
C LYS A 39 -23.27 -4.31 17.09
N ILE A 40 -22.14 -3.72 17.48
CA ILE A 40 -21.71 -3.57 18.88
C ILE A 40 -22.30 -2.30 19.56
N GLY A 41 -23.31 -1.68 18.93
CA GLY A 41 -24.07 -0.58 19.55
C GLY A 41 -23.42 0.81 19.41
N GLN A 42 -22.24 0.91 18.82
CA GLN A 42 -21.67 2.16 18.35
C GLN A 42 -21.97 2.30 16.85
N ARG A 43 -22.44 3.47 16.39
CA ARG A 43 -22.51 3.79 14.96
C ARG A 43 -21.07 3.98 14.48
N PRO A 44 -20.41 3.00 13.85
CA PRO A 44 -19.04 3.17 13.42
C PRO A 44 -19.11 3.94 12.13
N LEU A 45 -18.69 5.19 12.17
CA LEU A 45 -18.40 5.87 10.92
C LEU A 45 -17.08 5.28 10.42
N PHE A 46 -16.96 5.07 9.10
CA PHE A 46 -15.67 4.71 8.50
C PHE A 46 -14.57 5.72 8.90
N SER A 47 -14.93 6.96 9.28
CA SER A 47 -14.01 7.95 9.85
C SER A 47 -13.30 7.49 11.11
N ASP A 48 -13.97 6.68 11.94
CA ASP A 48 -13.44 6.21 13.22
C ASP A 48 -12.30 5.20 13.00
N VAL A 49 -12.23 4.60 11.81
CA VAL A 49 -11.15 3.68 11.43
C VAL A 49 -9.78 4.37 11.44
N MET A 50 -9.73 5.63 10.99
CA MET A 50 -8.47 6.37 10.91
C MET A 50 -8.16 7.14 12.20
N GLN A 51 -9.03 7.14 13.22
CA GLN A 51 -8.72 7.77 14.50
C GLN A 51 -7.55 7.08 15.21
N GLY A 52 -7.34 5.78 14.98
CA GLY A 52 -6.28 5.01 15.65
C GLY A 52 -6.73 4.48 17.02
N ILE A 53 -5.77 4.07 17.86
CA ILE A 53 -6.02 3.23 19.05
C ILE A 53 -6.13 4.04 20.36
N SER A 54 -5.98 5.35 20.31
CA SER A 54 -5.63 6.13 21.51
C SER A 54 -6.79 6.54 22.42
N ASP A 55 -7.98 5.95 22.31
CA ASP A 55 -9.07 6.23 23.27
C ASP A 55 -9.81 5.00 23.81
N PHE A 56 -9.13 3.85 23.86
CA PHE A 56 -9.63 2.71 24.63
C PHE A 56 -9.07 2.73 26.06
N ARG A 57 -9.43 3.76 26.84
CA ARG A 57 -9.24 3.73 28.30
C ARG A 57 -10.12 2.63 28.90
N GLY A 58 -9.60 1.41 28.94
CA GLY A 58 -10.15 0.31 29.75
C GLY A 58 -10.59 -0.96 29.02
N ASN A 59 -10.51 -1.06 27.68
CA ASN A 59 -10.81 -2.30 26.97
C ASN A 59 -9.99 -2.45 25.67
N PRO A 60 -8.93 -3.27 25.63
CA PRO A 60 -8.06 -3.39 24.47
C PRO A 60 -8.77 -4.15 23.34
N TYR A 61 -9.37 -3.43 22.39
CA TYR A 61 -9.89 -4.00 21.15
C TYR A 61 -8.86 -3.81 20.03
N PHE A 62 -8.57 -4.88 19.28
CA PHE A 62 -7.71 -4.81 18.11
C PHE A 62 -8.42 -4.05 16.98
N PRO A 63 -7.87 -2.94 16.44
CA PRO A 63 -8.55 -2.10 15.46
C PRO A 63 -8.58 -2.75 14.07
N MET A 64 -9.42 -3.77 13.90
CA MET A 64 -9.45 -4.62 12.71
C MET A 64 -9.68 -3.82 11.42
N SER A 65 -10.53 -2.81 11.46
CA SER A 65 -10.79 -1.94 10.32
C SER A 65 -9.54 -1.15 9.89
N TRP A 66 -8.75 -0.64 10.84
CA TRP A 66 -7.52 0.11 10.54
C TRP A 66 -6.46 -0.83 9.97
N PHE A 67 -6.31 -2.00 10.61
CA PHE A 67 -5.41 -3.04 10.15
C PHE A 67 -5.72 -3.43 8.70
N LEU A 68 -6.99 -3.66 8.39
CA LEU A 68 -7.44 -3.97 7.02
C LEU A 68 -7.10 -2.85 6.03
N ILE A 69 -7.29 -1.57 6.40
CA ILE A 69 -6.92 -0.43 5.53
C ILE A 69 -5.41 -0.43 5.23
N VAL A 70 -4.58 -0.63 6.24
CA VAL A 70 -3.12 -0.58 6.09
C VAL A 70 -2.59 -1.69 5.20
N ILE A 71 -3.18 -2.89 5.28
CA ILE A 71 -2.75 -4.03 4.46
C ILE A 71 -3.48 -4.13 3.12
N PHE A 72 -4.60 -3.39 2.94
CA PHE A 72 -5.50 -3.52 1.80
C PHE A 72 -4.76 -3.50 0.48
N ASN A 73 -3.97 -2.44 0.25
CA ASN A 73 -3.28 -2.24 -1.01
C ASN A 73 -2.21 -3.30 -1.29
N GLN A 74 -1.52 -3.77 -0.27
CA GLN A 74 -0.45 -4.75 -0.36
C GLN A 74 -1.03 -6.10 -0.72
N VAL A 75 -2.13 -6.51 -0.07
CA VAL A 75 -2.83 -7.78 -0.38
C VAL A 75 -3.43 -7.73 -1.79
N VAL A 76 -4.04 -6.60 -2.16
CA VAL A 76 -4.66 -6.42 -3.49
C VAL A 76 -3.60 -6.50 -4.59
N ILE A 77 -2.50 -5.75 -4.46
CA ILE A 77 -1.37 -5.81 -5.41
C ILE A 77 -0.69 -7.18 -5.38
N GLY A 78 -0.44 -7.75 -4.21
CA GLY A 78 0.18 -9.07 -4.03
C GLY A 78 1.42 -9.26 -4.90
N ASP A 79 1.39 -10.30 -5.72
CA ASP A 79 2.47 -10.67 -6.65
C ASP A 79 2.38 -10.03 -8.05
N SER A 80 1.41 -9.15 -8.29
CA SER A 80 1.15 -8.61 -9.62
C SER A 80 2.32 -7.80 -10.18
N PHE A 81 2.98 -7.00 -9.34
CA PHE A 81 4.13 -6.21 -9.75
C PHE A 81 5.33 -7.11 -10.10
N ARG A 82 5.54 -8.16 -9.30
CA ARG A 82 6.55 -9.19 -9.57
C ARG A 82 6.29 -9.87 -10.91
N LYS A 83 5.06 -10.32 -11.16
CA LYS A 83 4.69 -10.95 -12.45
C LYS A 83 4.94 -10.04 -13.63
N LEU A 84 4.56 -8.77 -13.50
CA LEU A 84 4.75 -7.78 -14.54
C LEU A 84 6.23 -7.63 -14.93
N ILE A 85 7.14 -7.61 -13.94
CA ILE A 85 8.57 -7.36 -14.17
C ILE A 85 9.37 -8.63 -14.47
N LEU A 86 9.06 -9.76 -13.83
CA LEU A 86 9.87 -10.99 -13.94
C LEU A 86 9.34 -12.00 -14.97
N HIS A 87 8.06 -11.92 -15.33
CA HIS A 87 7.42 -12.91 -16.22
C HIS A 87 6.86 -12.26 -17.49
N ASP A 88 6.20 -11.12 -17.36
CA ASP A 88 5.55 -10.43 -18.49
C ASP A 88 6.40 -9.28 -19.07
N TYR A 89 7.69 -9.23 -18.72
CA TYR A 89 8.63 -8.28 -19.30
C TYR A 89 8.70 -8.54 -20.81
N PRO A 90 8.41 -7.55 -21.66
CA PRO A 90 8.42 -7.76 -23.09
C PRO A 90 9.86 -8.08 -23.54
N LEU A 91 10.05 -9.27 -24.13
CA LEU A 91 11.31 -9.81 -24.66
C LEU A 91 11.95 -9.00 -25.81
N VAL A 92 11.53 -7.76 -26.04
CA VAL A 92 11.88 -7.02 -27.25
C VAL A 92 12.74 -5.82 -26.88
N ALA A 93 13.95 -5.81 -27.44
CA ALA A 93 15.04 -4.83 -27.38
C ALA A 93 14.69 -3.34 -27.68
N SER A 94 13.42 -2.94 -27.54
CA SER A 94 12.89 -1.62 -27.90
C SER A 94 12.69 -0.68 -26.72
N ILE A 95 12.68 -1.18 -25.48
CA ILE A 95 12.42 -0.37 -24.28
C ILE A 95 13.44 -0.72 -23.20
N SER A 96 14.17 0.27 -22.70
CA SER A 96 15.09 0.05 -21.58
C SER A 96 14.34 -0.32 -20.31
N LEU A 97 14.91 -1.21 -19.49
CA LEU A 97 14.34 -1.62 -18.21
C LEU A 97 13.97 -0.43 -17.32
N GLY A 98 14.74 0.66 -17.33
CA GLY A 98 14.42 1.88 -16.59
C GLY A 98 13.08 2.51 -17.01
N ARG A 99 12.80 2.58 -18.32
CA ARG A 99 11.51 3.09 -18.83
C ARG A 99 10.37 2.14 -18.50
N TYR A 100 10.63 0.84 -18.54
CA TYR A 100 9.64 -0.18 -18.18
C TYR A 100 9.29 -0.14 -16.69
N LEU A 101 10.30 -0.07 -15.81
CA LEU A 101 10.12 0.08 -14.36
C LEU A 101 9.35 1.36 -14.04
N PHE A 102 9.73 2.49 -14.65
CA PHE A 102 9.01 3.75 -14.47
C PHE A 102 7.53 3.62 -14.86
N CYS A 103 7.23 3.04 -16.02
CA CYS A 103 5.86 2.81 -16.46
C CYS A 103 5.11 1.86 -15.52
N SER A 104 5.78 0.82 -15.01
CA SER A 104 5.20 -0.15 -14.08
C SER A 104 4.88 0.48 -12.72
N VAL A 105 5.74 1.37 -12.21
CA VAL A 105 5.48 2.14 -10.98
C VAL A 105 4.29 3.08 -11.15
N LEU A 106 4.15 3.72 -12.31
CA LEU A 106 2.96 4.54 -12.58
C LEU A 106 1.68 3.69 -12.62
N ASN A 107 1.73 2.47 -13.18
CA ASN A 107 0.59 1.55 -13.13
C ASN A 107 0.27 1.16 -11.69
N LEU A 108 1.29 0.81 -10.89
CA LEU A 108 1.17 0.48 -9.47
C LEU A 108 0.49 1.61 -8.70
N PHE A 109 0.93 2.86 -8.87
CA PHE A 109 0.31 4.02 -8.23
C PHE A 109 -1.07 4.35 -8.77
N SER A 110 -1.41 3.98 -10.01
CA SER A 110 -2.77 4.18 -10.52
C SER A 110 -3.75 3.24 -9.83
N VAL A 111 -3.41 1.95 -9.69
CA VAL A 111 -4.27 0.97 -9.00
C VAL A 111 -4.28 1.20 -7.49
N GLY A 112 -3.10 1.31 -6.87
CA GLY A 112 -2.98 1.60 -5.44
C GLY A 112 -3.58 2.95 -5.06
N GLY A 113 -3.40 3.97 -5.91
CA GLY A 113 -3.96 5.31 -5.71
C GLY A 113 -5.47 5.34 -5.77
N ALA A 114 -6.09 4.60 -6.70
CA ALA A 114 -7.55 4.48 -6.75
C ALA A 114 -8.12 3.88 -5.45
N ASN A 115 -7.47 2.82 -4.93
CA ASN A 115 -7.85 2.19 -3.68
C ASN A 115 -7.64 3.10 -2.46
N VAL A 116 -6.48 3.78 -2.39
CA VAL A 116 -6.22 4.79 -1.34
C VAL A 116 -7.29 5.86 -1.37
N LEU A 117 -7.60 6.43 -2.55
CA LEU A 117 -8.62 7.45 -2.70
C LEU A 117 -10.02 6.97 -2.30
N LEU A 118 -10.39 5.75 -2.70
CA LEU A 118 -11.66 5.14 -2.28
C LEU A 118 -11.76 5.03 -0.76
N LEU A 119 -10.73 4.50 -0.11
CA LEU A 119 -10.68 4.38 1.35
C LEU A 119 -10.74 5.76 2.04
N LEU A 120 -10.03 6.73 1.46
CA LEU A 120 -10.02 8.12 1.92
C LEU A 120 -11.41 8.79 1.80
N VAL A 121 -12.11 8.63 0.67
CA VAL A 121 -13.49 9.13 0.48
C VAL A 121 -14.46 8.48 1.47
N LEU A 122 -14.36 7.16 1.66
CA LEU A 122 -15.22 6.42 2.58
C LEU A 122 -15.02 6.84 4.03
N THR A 123 -13.81 7.24 4.41
CA THR A 123 -13.46 7.67 5.78
C THR A 123 -13.85 9.11 6.12
N ARG A 124 -14.58 9.84 5.25
CA ARG A 124 -15.07 11.23 5.47
C ARG A 124 -14.05 12.11 6.20
N HIS A 125 -13.10 12.66 5.44
CA HIS A 125 -11.95 13.39 5.95
C HIS A 125 -12.22 14.41 7.06
N HIS A 126 -11.51 14.25 8.17
CA HIS A 126 -11.38 15.28 9.21
C HIS A 126 -10.52 16.46 8.74
N SER A 127 -9.38 16.22 8.07
CA SER A 127 -8.52 17.29 7.51
C SER A 127 -7.86 16.89 6.19
N LEU A 128 -7.75 17.85 5.26
CA LEU A 128 -7.11 17.66 3.95
C LEU A 128 -5.62 17.34 4.09
N HIS A 129 -4.95 17.92 5.10
CA HIS A 129 -3.56 17.63 5.41
C HIS A 129 -3.35 16.16 5.81
N PHE A 130 -4.21 15.61 6.67
CA PHE A 130 -4.13 14.21 7.06
C PHE A 130 -4.37 13.27 5.86
N ALA A 131 -5.35 13.59 5.02
CA ALA A 131 -5.65 12.79 3.83
C ALA A 131 -4.43 12.64 2.90
N TRP A 132 -3.72 13.75 2.65
CA TRP A 132 -2.50 13.73 1.85
C TRP A 132 -1.35 12.99 2.53
N THR A 133 -1.14 13.18 3.84
CA THR A 133 -0.13 12.44 4.60
C THR A 133 -0.39 10.94 4.54
N ALA A 134 -1.63 10.52 4.79
CA ALA A 134 -2.01 9.11 4.76
C ALA A 134 -1.86 8.51 3.35
N ALA A 135 -2.29 9.25 2.31
CA ALA A 135 -2.12 8.81 0.93
C ALA A 135 -0.64 8.60 0.58
N PHE A 136 0.22 9.56 0.93
CA PHE A 136 1.65 9.46 0.70
C PHE A 136 2.26 8.26 1.42
N CYS A 137 1.94 8.07 2.70
CA CYS A 137 2.45 6.95 3.49
C CYS A 137 2.04 5.60 2.91
N LEU A 138 0.76 5.43 2.55
CA LEU A 138 0.25 4.18 1.97
C LEU A 138 0.85 3.90 0.59
N LEU A 139 1.00 4.91 -0.27
CA LEU A 139 1.60 4.73 -1.60
C LEU A 139 3.09 4.44 -1.54
N LEU A 140 3.85 5.12 -0.68
CA LEU A 140 5.27 4.84 -0.50
C LEU A 140 5.48 3.43 0.09
N PHE A 141 4.64 3.04 1.05
CA PHE A 141 4.67 1.70 1.61
C PHE A 141 4.32 0.64 0.56
N LEU A 142 3.32 0.91 -0.30
CA LEU A 142 2.98 0.05 -1.43
C LEU A 142 4.14 -0.12 -2.43
N ALA A 143 4.81 0.98 -2.78
CA ALA A 143 5.99 0.91 -3.64
C ALA A 143 7.09 0.06 -2.99
N CYS A 144 7.39 0.28 -1.72
CA CYS A 144 8.39 -0.50 -0.99
C CYS A 144 8.04 -1.99 -1.00
N PHE A 145 6.80 -2.35 -0.67
CA PHE A 145 6.30 -3.72 -0.75
C PHE A 145 6.49 -4.31 -2.15
N ALA A 146 6.02 -3.61 -3.19
CA ALA A 146 6.09 -4.09 -4.56
C ALA A 146 7.54 -4.35 -5.00
N PHE A 147 8.48 -3.47 -4.65
CA PHE A 147 9.89 -3.68 -4.94
C PHE A 147 10.52 -4.82 -4.13
N LEU A 148 10.14 -5.01 -2.87
CA LEU A 148 10.59 -6.15 -2.07
C LEU A 148 10.12 -7.49 -2.67
N THR A 149 8.91 -7.56 -3.24
CA THR A 149 8.40 -8.79 -3.89
C THR A 149 9.22 -9.24 -5.10
N LEU A 150 10.09 -8.37 -5.64
CA LEU A 150 10.97 -8.72 -6.76
C LEU A 150 12.18 -9.53 -6.32
N ILE A 151 12.55 -9.45 -5.04
CA ILE A 151 13.68 -10.18 -4.45
C ILE A 151 13.18 -11.32 -3.58
N PHE A 152 12.15 -11.07 -2.78
CA PHE A 152 11.60 -12.04 -1.84
C PHE A 152 10.26 -12.60 -2.33
N PRO A 153 9.91 -13.85 -1.95
CA PRO A 153 8.58 -14.38 -2.17
C PRO A 153 7.47 -13.46 -1.61
N PRO A 154 6.36 -13.24 -2.33
CA PRO A 154 5.25 -12.39 -1.90
C PRO A 154 4.73 -12.71 -0.50
N VAL A 155 4.67 -13.99 -0.13
CA VAL A 155 4.24 -14.46 1.20
C VAL A 155 5.13 -13.90 2.32
N ILE A 156 6.45 -13.81 2.10
CA ILE A 156 7.37 -13.23 3.08
C ILE A 156 7.14 -11.72 3.20
N CYS A 157 6.96 -11.03 2.07
CA CYS A 157 6.67 -9.60 2.05
C CYS A 157 5.32 -9.28 2.74
N GLU A 158 4.29 -10.08 2.50
CA GLU A 158 2.99 -9.95 3.15
C GLU A 158 3.11 -10.20 4.66
N GLY A 159 3.88 -11.22 5.07
CA GLY A 159 4.20 -11.46 6.48
C GLY A 159 4.86 -10.25 7.15
N LEU A 160 5.82 -9.61 6.48
CA LEU A 160 6.45 -8.38 6.96
C LEU A 160 5.45 -7.23 7.09
N VAL A 161 4.55 -7.06 6.12
CA VAL A 161 3.48 -6.05 6.17
C VAL A 161 2.58 -6.26 7.38
N VAL A 162 2.16 -7.52 7.64
CA VAL A 162 1.33 -7.86 8.79
C VAL A 162 2.07 -7.58 10.10
N VAL A 163 3.34 -7.99 10.22
CA VAL A 163 4.15 -7.74 11.43
C VAL A 163 4.29 -6.24 11.67
N ILE A 164 4.60 -5.44 10.65
CA ILE A 164 4.72 -3.99 10.78
C ILE A 164 3.39 -3.35 11.21
N ALA A 165 2.28 -3.77 10.61
CA ALA A 165 0.96 -3.26 10.97
C ALA A 165 0.59 -3.60 12.42
N VAL A 166 0.84 -4.84 12.86
CA VAL A 166 0.63 -5.30 14.24
C VAL A 166 1.54 -4.54 15.21
N LEU A 167 2.83 -4.37 14.89
CA LEU A 167 3.74 -3.57 15.71
C LEU A 167 3.29 -2.12 15.81
N THR A 168 2.76 -1.52 14.74
CA THR A 168 2.24 -0.15 14.78
C THR A 168 1.06 0.00 15.74
N ILE A 169 0.24 -1.06 15.86
CA ILE A 169 -0.90 -1.11 16.76
C ILE A 169 -0.43 -1.13 18.22
N PHE A 170 0.58 -1.94 18.55
CA PHE A 170 1.04 -2.11 19.94
C PHE A 170 2.17 -1.15 20.37
N ALA A 171 2.93 -0.61 19.43
CA ALA A 171 4.01 0.34 19.71
C ALA A 171 3.49 1.77 19.54
N ASP A 172 3.42 2.49 20.66
CA ASP A 172 3.14 3.92 20.62
C ASP A 172 4.28 4.68 19.94
N GLY A 173 3.90 5.57 19.02
CA GLY A 173 4.85 6.45 18.33
C GLY A 173 5.73 5.77 17.28
N MET A 174 5.34 4.62 16.72
CA MET A 174 6.08 4.03 15.60
C MET A 174 6.25 5.05 14.47
N PRO A 175 7.50 5.39 14.08
CA PRO A 175 7.74 6.36 13.03
C PRO A 175 7.09 5.91 11.72
N PHE A 176 6.67 6.88 10.92
CA PHE A 176 5.99 6.73 9.63
C PHE A 176 4.57 6.17 9.72
N PHE A 177 4.39 4.96 10.28
CA PHE A 177 3.07 4.31 10.35
C PHE A 177 2.16 4.91 11.40
N GLY A 178 2.71 5.53 12.45
CA GLY A 178 1.94 6.33 13.40
C GLY A 178 1.18 7.49 12.74
N ARG A 179 1.63 7.98 11.58
CA ARG A 179 0.97 9.06 10.80
C ARG A 179 -0.27 8.60 10.04
N LEU A 180 -0.51 7.29 9.97
CA LEU A 180 -1.77 6.72 9.47
C LEU A 180 -2.89 6.80 10.51
N MET A 181 -2.62 7.26 11.73
CA MET A 181 -3.60 7.46 12.79
C MET A 181 -3.80 8.96 13.06
N PHE A 182 -5.03 9.43 12.90
CA PHE A 182 -5.40 10.83 13.05
C PHE A 182 -5.10 11.37 14.45
N VAL A 183 -5.37 10.59 15.51
CA VAL A 183 -5.15 11.06 16.88
C VAL A 183 -3.65 11.24 17.21
N ARG A 184 -2.75 10.56 16.49
CA ARG A 184 -1.30 10.76 16.63
C ARG A 184 -0.80 12.02 15.90
N GLY A 185 -1.68 12.75 15.22
CA GLY A 185 -1.44 14.05 14.60
C GLY A 185 -0.70 13.98 13.25
N THR A 186 -0.75 15.10 12.52
CA THR A 186 -0.17 15.26 11.17
C THR A 186 1.25 15.83 11.17
N ALA A 187 1.81 16.18 12.33
CA ALA A 187 3.16 16.71 12.42
C ALA A 187 4.17 15.64 11.98
N ILE A 188 5.07 16.01 11.06
CA ILE A 188 6.14 15.15 10.57
C ILE A 188 7.34 15.32 11.49
N PHE A 189 7.85 14.20 12.00
CA PHE A 189 9.03 14.15 12.87
C PHE A 189 10.25 13.64 12.10
N PRO A 190 11.48 13.90 12.58
CA PRO A 190 12.70 13.40 11.96
C PRO A 190 12.71 11.89 11.73
N GLY A 191 12.11 11.11 12.66
CA GLY A 191 11.97 9.66 12.52
C GLY A 191 11.09 9.25 11.34
N ASP A 192 10.04 10.03 11.02
CA ASP A 192 9.16 9.76 9.87
C ASP A 192 9.93 9.97 8.55
N VAL A 193 10.76 11.02 8.49
CA VAL A 193 11.63 11.30 7.34
C VAL A 193 12.68 10.22 7.17
N LEU A 194 13.33 9.78 8.26
CA LEU A 194 14.32 8.71 8.24
C LEU A 194 13.71 7.39 7.73
N ALA A 195 12.52 7.04 8.21
CA ALA A 195 11.80 5.85 7.75
C ALA A 195 11.41 5.93 6.26
N ALA A 196 10.94 7.10 5.80
CA ALA A 196 10.65 7.32 4.39
C ALA A 196 11.91 7.19 3.51
N LEU A 197 13.03 7.77 3.95
CA LEU A 197 14.32 7.64 3.27
C LEU A 197 14.78 6.18 3.22
N LEU A 198 14.63 5.42 4.31
CA LEU A 198 14.96 4.00 4.34
C LEU A 198 14.15 3.22 3.29
N MET A 199 12.84 3.48 3.18
CA MET A 199 12.01 2.86 2.14
C MET A 199 12.45 3.23 0.73
N LEU A 200 12.82 4.49 0.49
CA LEU A 200 13.36 4.93 -0.80
C LEU A 200 14.69 4.24 -1.13
N ILE A 201 15.57 4.06 -0.14
CA ILE A 201 16.82 3.30 -0.29
C ILE A 201 16.54 1.84 -0.64
N ILE A 202 15.58 1.20 0.05
CA ILE A 202 15.15 -0.18 -0.24
C ILE A 202 14.63 -0.29 -1.68
N ILE A 203 13.76 0.63 -2.11
CA ILE A 203 13.22 0.67 -3.47
C ILE A 203 14.36 0.80 -4.50
N ALA A 204 15.28 1.74 -4.29
CA ALA A 204 16.41 1.97 -5.18
C ALA A 204 17.33 0.74 -5.25
N TRP A 205 17.62 0.13 -4.10
CA TRP A 205 18.43 -1.08 -4.00
C TRP A 205 17.77 -2.26 -4.74
N CYS A 206 16.47 -2.48 -4.54
CA CYS A 206 15.72 -3.53 -5.24
C CYS A 206 15.72 -3.29 -6.76
N GLY A 207 15.48 -2.05 -7.19
CA GLY A 207 15.54 -1.69 -8.61
C GLY A 207 16.91 -1.91 -9.23
N PHE A 208 18.00 -1.68 -8.48
CA PHE A 208 19.36 -1.95 -8.95
C PHE A 208 19.65 -3.45 -9.07
N ARG A 209 19.17 -4.27 -8.13
CA ARG A 209 19.32 -5.73 -8.18
C ARG A 209 18.64 -6.34 -9.41
N ILE A 210 17.52 -5.78 -9.84
CA ILE A 210 16.76 -6.22 -11.02
C ILE A 210 17.45 -5.87 -12.32
N LYS A 211 18.28 -4.81 -12.38
CA LYS A 211 19.08 -4.50 -13.58
C LYS A 211 20.00 -5.66 -14.01
N GLN A 212 20.29 -6.59 -13.10
CA GLN A 212 21.04 -7.81 -13.42
C GLN A 212 20.23 -8.82 -14.25
N LEU A 213 18.89 -8.67 -14.36
CA LEU A 213 18.04 -9.50 -15.23
C LEU A 213 18.14 -9.10 -16.71
N ASP A 214 18.64 -7.89 -17.01
CA ASP A 214 18.74 -7.38 -18.39
C ASP A 214 19.96 -7.94 -19.16
N PHE A 215 20.67 -8.96 -18.64
CA PHE A 215 21.79 -9.62 -19.33
C PHE A 215 21.95 -11.11 -18.99
N ILE A 216 21.29 -11.97 -19.79
CA ILE A 216 21.95 -12.80 -20.83
C ILE A 216 21.09 -12.72 -22.08
#